data_AF-A0A645DHI1-F1
#
_entry.id   AF-A0A645DHI1-F1
#
_cell.length_a   1.000
_cell.length_b   1.000
_cell.length_c   1.000
_cell.angle_alpha   90.00
_cell.angle_beta   90.00
_cell.angle_gamma   90.00
#
_symmetry.space_group_name_H-M   'P 1'
#
loop_
_entity.id
_entity.type
_entity.pdbx_description
1 polymer ?
#
loop_
_entity_poly.entity_id
_entity_poly.type
_entity_poly.pdbx_seq_one_letter_code
_entity_poly.pdbx_strand_id
1 'polypeptide(L)'
;MVLANSDEKIRKLFSTATPVVLFFLGCCLGASINLRALSQAGAANIVLIGLIVCVFLPIMITADKLILRRPGYAAVAATCLGGLSVVAPRIIGERLPQYQPYVESATAQMAVTLVFCIFVFPYITKFVVGKFGSGVVTDKTN
;
A
#
# COMPACT_ATOMS: atom_id res chain seq x y z
N MET A 1 -15.35 5.98 10.72
CA MET A 1 -16.23 6.99 10.08
C MET A 1 -17.39 7.42 10.98
N VAL A 2 -18.06 6.51 11.69
CA VAL A 2 -19.17 6.84 12.61
C VAL A 2 -18.76 7.87 13.68
N LEU A 3 -17.71 7.62 14.46
CA LEU A 3 -17.26 8.56 15.50
C LEU A 3 -16.78 9.93 14.98
N ALA A 4 -16.19 9.97 13.79
CA ALA A 4 -15.71 11.23 13.20
C ALA A 4 -16.85 12.12 12.69
N ASN A 5 -18.02 11.53 12.41
CA ASN A 5 -19.22 12.26 11.98
C ASN A 5 -20.04 12.76 13.19
N SER A 6 -19.91 12.11 14.35
CA SER A 6 -20.69 12.44 15.55
C SER A 6 -20.06 13.54 16.42
N ASP A 7 -18.74 13.76 16.36
CA ASP A 7 -18.08 14.80 17.16
C ASP A 7 -16.87 15.41 16.43
N GLU A 8 -16.92 16.73 16.24
CA GLU A 8 -15.88 17.50 15.58
C GLU A 8 -14.59 17.59 16.41
N LYS A 9 -14.67 17.53 17.75
CA LYS A 9 -13.50 17.51 18.64
C LYS A 9 -12.72 16.21 18.48
N ILE A 10 -13.44 15.08 18.38
CA ILE A 10 -12.85 13.77 18.09
C ILE A 10 -12.17 13.81 16.71
N ARG A 11 -12.85 14.36 15.70
CA ARG A 11 -12.26 14.51 14.35
C ARG A 11 -10.94 15.29 14.36
N LYS A 12 -10.88 16.43 15.08
CA LYS A 12 -9.66 17.23 15.20
C LYS A 12 -8.54 16.50 15.94
N LEU A 13 -8.84 15.78 17.03
CA LEU A 13 -7.87 14.95 17.75
C LEU A 13 -7.23 13.89 16.84
N PHE A 14 -8.04 13.12 16.11
CA PHE A 14 -7.54 12.08 15.22
C PHE A 14 -6.80 12.65 13.99
N SER A 15 -7.24 13.81 13.46
CA SER A 15 -6.55 14.48 12.35
C SER A 15 -5.14 14.93 12.73
N THR A 16 -4.94 15.44 13.94
CA THR A 16 -3.63 15.87 14.43
C THR A 16 -2.73 14.68 14.78
N ALA A 17 -3.29 13.58 15.30
CA ALA A 17 -2.53 12.39 15.65
C ALA A 17 -2.05 11.57 14.43
N THR A 18 -2.81 11.59 13.33
CA THR A 18 -2.52 10.83 12.10
C THR A 18 -1.09 11.01 11.56
N PRO A 19 -0.57 12.23 11.33
CA PRO A 19 0.80 12.40 10.81
C PRO A 19 1.88 11.85 11.74
N VAL A 20 1.69 11.97 13.06
CA VAL A 20 2.63 11.44 14.06
C VAL A 20 2.66 9.91 14.00
N VAL A 21 1.49 9.28 13.95
CA VAL A 21 1.38 7.81 13.83
C VAL A 21 1.97 7.32 12.51
N LEU A 22 1.72 8.02 11.40
CA LEU A 22 2.31 7.71 10.09
C LEU A 22 3.84 7.76 10.11
N PHE A 23 4.42 8.73 10.82
CA PHE A 23 5.87 8.84 10.99
C PHE A 23 6.42 7.63 11.76
N PHE A 24 5.85 7.30 12.92
CA PHE A 24 6.28 6.14 13.70
C PHE A 24 6.09 4.83 12.93
N LEU A 25 4.98 4.70 12.20
CA LEU A 25 4.74 3.54 11.35
C LEU A 25 5.83 3.40 10.27
N GLY A 26 6.22 4.50 9.62
CA GLY A 26 7.32 4.53 8.66
C GLY A 26 8.65 4.09 9.28
N CYS A 27 9.01 4.63 10.45
CA CYS A 27 10.22 4.25 11.18
C CYS A 27 10.21 2.77 11.60
N CYS A 28 9.09 2.26 12.12
CA CYS A 28 8.94 0.86 12.50
C CYS A 28 9.05 -0.07 11.29
N LEU A 29 8.44 0.28 10.16
CA LEU A 29 8.55 -0.47 8.91
C LEU A 29 10.01 -0.48 8.42
N GLY A 30 10.72 0.64 8.49
CA GLY A 30 12.13 0.72 8.14
C GLY A 30 13.02 -0.17 9.02
N ALA A 31 12.81 -0.13 10.34
CA ALA A 31 13.58 -0.94 11.30
C ALA A 31 13.30 -2.45 11.18
N SER A 32 12.13 -2.84 10.66
CA SER A 32 11.75 -4.24 10.49
C SER A 32 12.39 -4.92 9.26
N ILE A 33 13.06 -4.16 8.37
CA ILE A 33 13.60 -4.70 7.12
C ILE A 33 15.01 -5.26 7.33
N ASN A 34 15.21 -6.53 6.94
CA ASN A 34 16.48 -7.22 7.07
C ASN A 34 17.32 -7.09 5.78
N LEU A 35 18.37 -6.26 5.79
CA LEU A 35 19.19 -5.94 4.62
C LEU A 35 20.01 -7.13 4.08
N ARG A 36 20.24 -8.15 4.90
CA ARG A 36 20.99 -9.34 4.48
C ARG A 36 20.19 -10.19 3.50
N ALA A 37 18.94 -10.48 3.87
CA ALA A 37 17.99 -11.20 3.03
C ALA A 37 17.54 -10.40 1.79
N LEU A 38 17.65 -9.06 1.85
CA LEU A 38 17.37 -8.17 0.73
C LEU A 38 18.23 -8.46 -0.50
N SER A 39 19.51 -8.75 -0.31
CA SER A 39 20.47 -9.01 -1.40
C SER A 39 20.13 -10.25 -2.23
N GLN A 40 19.44 -11.22 -1.62
CA GLN A 40 19.13 -12.52 -2.22
C GLN A 40 17.75 -12.54 -2.89
N ALA A 41 16.89 -11.58 -2.58
CA ALA A 41 15.50 -11.52 -3.03
C ALA A 41 15.30 -10.98 -4.47
N GLY A 42 16.34 -10.42 -5.10
CA GLY A 42 16.22 -9.56 -6.28
C GLY A 42 15.44 -10.14 -7.48
N ALA A 43 15.68 -11.39 -7.86
CA ALA A 43 15.05 -11.97 -9.05
C ALA A 43 13.56 -12.32 -8.84
N ALA A 44 13.19 -12.82 -7.65
CA ALA A 44 11.81 -13.18 -7.32
C ALA A 44 10.90 -11.94 -7.24
N ASN A 45 11.45 -10.80 -6.83
CA ASN A 45 10.72 -9.54 -6.74
C ASN A 45 10.22 -9.03 -8.09
N ILE A 46 10.98 -9.23 -9.17
CA ILE A 46 10.58 -8.79 -10.51
C ILE A 46 9.29 -9.49 -10.95
N VAL A 47 9.18 -10.79 -10.67
CA VAL A 47 7.98 -11.57 -10.96
C VAL A 47 6.80 -11.09 -10.12
N LEU A 48 7.02 -10.85 -8.82
CA LEU A 48 5.97 -10.41 -7.91
C LEU A 48 5.45 -9.00 -8.25
N ILE A 49 6.36 -8.08 -8.54
CA ILE A 49 6.03 -6.72 -9.00
C ILE A 49 5.30 -6.79 -10.34
N GLY A 50 5.78 -7.61 -11.28
CA GLY A 50 5.12 -7.84 -12.56
C GLY A 50 3.70 -8.36 -12.40
N LEU A 51 3.46 -9.29 -11.47
CA LEU A 51 2.13 -9.80 -11.17
C LEU A 51 1.20 -8.69 -10.63
N ILE A 52 1.67 -7.88 -9.70
CA ILE A 52 0.88 -6.78 -9.12
C ILE A 52 0.53 -5.73 -10.19
N VAL A 53 1.50 -5.32 -11.00
CA VAL A 53 1.32 -4.24 -11.98
C VAL A 53 0.59 -4.71 -13.24
N CYS A 54 0.91 -5.89 -13.77
CA CYS A 54 0.31 -6.37 -15.02
C CYS A 54 -1.02 -7.08 -14.82
N VAL A 55 -1.26 -7.73 -13.68
CA VAL A 55 -2.50 -8.52 -13.45
C VAL A 55 -3.44 -7.78 -12.51
N PHE A 56 -3.00 -7.47 -11.28
CA PHE A 56 -3.92 -6.91 -10.29
C PHE A 56 -4.36 -5.49 -10.61
N LEU A 57 -3.45 -4.62 -11.06
CA LEU A 57 -3.75 -3.23 -11.36
C LEU A 57 -4.84 -3.05 -12.44
N PRO A 58 -4.78 -3.67 -13.63
CA PRO A 58 -5.84 -3.53 -14.64
C PRO A 58 -7.16 -4.17 -14.21
N ILE A 59 -7.13 -5.29 -13.48
CA ILE A 59 -8.34 -5.92 -12.94
C ILE A 59 -9.03 -4.96 -11.97
N MET A 60 -8.29 -4.37 -11.03
CA MET A 60 -8.84 -3.41 -10.07
C MET A 60 -9.37 -2.15 -10.75
N ILE A 61 -8.64 -1.59 -11.73
CA ILE A 61 -9.11 -0.43 -12.49
C ILE A 61 -10.40 -0.76 -13.27
N THR A 62 -10.49 -1.97 -13.83
CA THR A 62 -11.69 -2.41 -14.54
C THR A 62 -12.86 -2.59 -13.58
N ALA A 63 -12.63 -3.18 -12.41
CA ALA A 63 -13.64 -3.33 -11.36
C ALA A 63 -14.13 -1.97 -10.83
N ASP A 64 -13.24 -1.00 -10.59
CA ASP A 64 -13.59 0.33 -10.10
C ASP A 64 -14.37 1.15 -11.15
N LYS A 65 -14.07 0.95 -12.43
CA LYS A 65 -14.81 1.58 -13.53
C LYS A 65 -16.16 0.92 -13.80
N LEU A 66 -16.21 -0.41 -13.77
CA LEU A 66 -17.42 -1.17 -14.11
C LEU A 66 -18.44 -1.17 -12.97
N ILE A 67 -18.00 -1.39 -11.74
CA ILE A 67 -18.87 -1.53 -10.56
C ILE A 67 -19.06 -0.19 -9.88
N LEU A 68 -17.97 0.53 -9.60
CA LEU A 68 -18.01 1.77 -8.81
C LEU A 68 -18.27 3.02 -9.67
N ARG A 69 -18.15 2.93 -11.01
CA ARG A 69 -18.26 4.05 -11.96
C ARG A 69 -17.32 5.22 -11.62
N ARG A 70 -16.19 4.93 -10.99
CA ARG A 70 -15.18 5.93 -10.60
C ARG A 70 -14.06 5.98 -11.62
N PRO A 71 -13.29 7.07 -11.69
CA PRO A 71 -12.25 7.22 -12.71
C PRO A 71 -11.03 6.30 -12.55
N GLY A 72 -11.00 5.41 -11.53
CA GLY A 72 -9.96 4.40 -11.38
C GLY A 72 -8.83 4.77 -10.41
N TYR A 73 -8.80 6.01 -9.88
CA TYR A 73 -7.75 6.44 -8.93
C TYR A 73 -7.82 5.68 -7.61
N ALA A 74 -9.04 5.32 -7.16
CA ALA A 74 -9.23 4.55 -5.94
C ALA A 74 -8.73 3.12 -6.11
N ALA A 75 -8.94 2.51 -7.28
CA ALA A 75 -8.39 1.20 -7.62
C ALA A 75 -6.86 1.15 -7.61
N VAL A 76 -6.20 2.17 -8.15
CA VAL A 76 -4.73 2.25 -8.12
C VAL A 76 -4.24 2.31 -6.67
N ALA A 77 -4.83 3.17 -5.84
CA ALA A 77 -4.48 3.28 -4.44
C ALA A 77 -4.73 1.97 -3.67
N ALA A 78 -5.83 1.28 -3.94
CA ALA A 78 -6.18 0.01 -3.31
C ALA A 78 -5.26 -1.15 -3.71
N THR A 79 -4.64 -1.09 -4.88
CA THR A 79 -3.72 -2.12 -5.38
C THR A 79 -2.30 -1.97 -4.79
N CYS A 80 -1.99 -0.83 -4.16
CA CYS A 80 -0.69 -0.61 -3.54
C CYS A 80 -0.45 -1.59 -2.39
N LEU A 81 0.74 -2.19 -2.35
CA LEU A 81 1.12 -3.09 -1.27
C LEU A 81 1.20 -2.32 0.06
N GLY A 82 0.43 -2.75 1.07
CA GLY A 82 0.39 -2.12 2.39
C GLY A 82 1.49 -2.61 3.34
N GLY A 83 1.91 -1.77 4.29
CA GLY A 83 2.96 -2.07 5.28
C GLY A 83 2.72 -3.31 6.14
N LEU A 84 1.44 -3.68 6.35
CA LEU A 84 1.06 -4.87 7.10
C LEU A 84 1.48 -6.18 6.42
N SER A 85 1.64 -6.18 5.09
CA SER A 85 2.08 -7.36 4.34
C SER A 85 3.49 -7.82 4.71
N VAL A 86 4.38 -6.90 5.10
CA VAL A 86 5.76 -7.20 5.52
C VAL A 86 5.79 -7.97 6.84
N VAL A 87 4.79 -7.75 7.70
CA VAL A 87 4.68 -8.36 9.03
C VAL A 87 4.01 -9.74 8.97
N ALA A 88 3.18 -10.00 7.95
CA ALA A 88 2.40 -11.24 7.84
C ALA A 88 3.24 -12.53 7.84
N PRO A 89 4.37 -12.65 7.09
CA PRO A 89 5.20 -13.86 7.13
C PRO A 89 5.75 -14.18 8.51
N ARG A 90 6.11 -13.14 9.28
CA ARG A 90 6.63 -13.29 10.64
C ARG A 90 5.56 -13.85 11.58
N ILE A 91 4.35 -13.32 11.52
CA ILE A 91 3.22 -13.82 12.31
C ILE A 91 2.92 -15.28 11.95
N ILE A 92 2.94 -15.63 10.65
CA ILE A 92 2.71 -17.00 10.20
C ILE A 92 3.80 -17.94 10.70
N GLY A 93 5.07 -17.54 10.64
CA GLY A 93 6.19 -18.33 11.14
C GLY A 93 6.15 -18.57 12.64
N GLU A 94 5.71 -17.59 13.43
CA GLU A 94 5.53 -17.73 14.88
C GLU A 94 4.43 -18.74 15.23
N ARG A 95 3.40 -18.87 14.39
CA ARG A 95 2.30 -19.82 14.61
C ARG A 95 2.55 -21.20 14.00
N LEU A 96 3.31 -21.28 12.90
CA LEU A 96 3.57 -22.52 12.16
C LEU A 96 5.09 -22.73 11.98
N PRO A 97 5.71 -23.64 12.75
CA PRO A 97 7.17 -23.84 12.72
C PRO A 97 7.68 -24.41 11.39
N GLN A 98 6.82 -25.04 10.59
CA GLN A 98 7.16 -25.54 9.25
C GLN A 98 7.57 -24.43 8.27
N TYR A 99 7.09 -23.20 8.47
CA TYR A 99 7.35 -22.07 7.56
C TYR A 99 8.52 -21.18 8.00
N GLN A 100 9.12 -21.44 9.17
CA GLN A 100 10.28 -20.71 9.71
C GLN A 100 11.40 -20.42 8.70
N PRO A 101 11.88 -21.37 7.88
CA PRO A 101 12.97 -21.09 6.95
C PRO A 101 12.59 -20.13 5.81
N TYR A 102 11.29 -19.95 5.53
CA TYR A 102 10.81 -19.09 4.45
C TYR A 102 10.48 -17.67 4.91
N VAL A 103 10.34 -17.45 6.22
CA VAL A 103 9.91 -16.16 6.81
C VAL A 103 10.85 -15.04 6.41
N GLU A 104 12.16 -15.25 6.57
CA GLU A 104 13.15 -14.19 6.35
C GLU A 104 13.20 -13.76 4.87
N SER A 105 13.19 -14.73 3.95
CA SER A 105 13.16 -14.48 2.52
C SER A 105 11.86 -13.79 2.08
N ALA A 106 10.71 -14.26 2.56
CA ALA A 106 9.42 -13.66 2.24
C ALA A 106 9.28 -12.22 2.77
N THR A 107 9.72 -11.96 3.99
CA THR A 107 9.71 -10.60 4.57
C THR A 107 10.61 -9.65 3.79
N ALA A 108 11.79 -10.09 3.36
CA ALA A 108 12.68 -9.29 2.52
C ALA A 108 12.04 -8.96 1.16
N GLN A 109 11.39 -9.93 0.51
CA GLN A 109 10.69 -9.73 -0.76
C GLN A 109 9.53 -8.73 -0.65
N MET A 110 8.70 -8.86 0.40
CA MET A 110 7.61 -7.90 0.67
C MET A 110 8.15 -6.49 0.91
N ALA A 111 9.28 -6.36 1.61
CA ALA A 111 9.91 -5.06 1.85
C ALA A 111 10.36 -4.36 0.56
N VAL A 112 11.02 -5.08 -0.36
CA VAL A 112 11.46 -4.51 -1.65
C VAL A 112 10.25 -4.05 -2.46
N THR A 113 9.25 -4.92 -2.53
CA THR A 113 8.03 -4.68 -3.30
C THR A 113 7.28 -3.48 -2.73
N LEU A 114 7.22 -3.33 -1.40
CA LEU A 114 6.63 -2.17 -0.73
C LEU A 114 7.38 -0.88 -1.09
N VAL A 115 8.71 -0.86 -1.01
CA VAL A 115 9.51 0.31 -1.38
C VAL A 115 9.26 0.68 -2.85
N PHE A 116 9.28 -0.30 -3.75
CA PHE A 116 8.96 -0.09 -5.16
C PHE A 116 7.54 0.47 -5.34
N CYS A 117 6.54 -0.08 -4.65
CA CYS A 117 5.17 0.40 -4.71
C CYS A 117 5.05 1.85 -4.24
N ILE A 118 5.70 2.23 -3.14
CA ILE A 118 5.70 3.61 -2.61
C ILE A 118 6.28 4.59 -3.63
N PHE A 119 7.31 4.20 -4.39
CA PHE A 119 7.86 5.05 -5.44
C PHE A 119 6.97 5.11 -6.68
N VAL A 120 6.46 3.98 -7.17
CA VAL A 120 5.82 3.89 -8.48
C VAL A 120 4.32 4.22 -8.46
N PHE A 121 3.58 3.76 -7.46
CA PHE A 121 2.13 3.94 -7.39
C PHE A 121 1.68 5.41 -7.33
N PRO A 122 2.39 6.36 -6.68
CA PRO A 122 2.04 7.77 -6.76
C PRO A 122 2.09 8.32 -8.19
N TYR A 123 3.08 7.92 -9.00
CA TYR A 123 3.18 8.33 -10.40
C TYR A 123 2.07 7.71 -11.25
N ILE A 124 1.77 6.42 -11.05
CA ILE A 124 0.65 5.75 -11.72
C ILE A 124 -0.67 6.44 -11.34
N THR A 125 -0.86 6.76 -10.07
CA THR A 125 -2.06 7.45 -9.58
C THR A 125 -2.20 8.82 -10.25
N LYS A 126 -1.12 9.61 -10.32
CA LYS A 126 -1.12 10.91 -11.04
C LYS A 126 -1.47 10.74 -12.51
N PHE A 127 -0.94 9.72 -13.18
CA PHE A 127 -1.25 9.45 -14.58
C PHE A 127 -2.73 9.07 -14.80
N VAL A 128 -3.29 8.20 -13.96
CA VAL A 128 -4.69 7.78 -14.03
C VAL A 128 -5.63 8.95 -13.75
N VAL A 129 -5.31 9.79 -12.77
CA VAL A 129 -6.06 11.03 -12.48
C VAL A 129 -6.00 12.01 -13.67
N GLY A 130 -4.83 12.18 -14.28
CA GLY A 130 -4.67 13.05 -15.47
C GLY A 130 -5.44 12.55 -16.70
N LYS A 131 -5.62 11.23 -16.85
CA LYS A 131 -6.30 10.62 -18.00
C LYS A 131 -7.81 10.48 -17.83
N PHE A 132 -8.29 10.16 -16.63
CA PHE A 132 -9.70 9.84 -16.38
C PHE A 132 -10.43 10.90 -15.53
N GLY A 133 -9.73 11.94 -15.09
CA GLY A 133 -10.28 12.97 -14.20
C GLY A 133 -10.22 12.56 -12.74
N SER A 134 -10.31 13.54 -11.85
CA SER A 134 -10.41 13.32 -10.41
C SER A 134 -11.88 13.34 -9.98
N GLY A 135 -12.23 12.59 -8.93
CA GLY A 135 -13.53 12.74 -8.25
C GLY A 135 -13.64 14.02 -7.42
N VAL A 136 -12.66 14.93 -7.50
CA VAL A 136 -12.72 16.23 -6.84
C VAL A 136 -13.71 17.07 -7.64
N VAL A 137 -14.86 17.37 -7.02
CA VAL A 137 -15.67 18.53 -7.40
C VAL A 137 -14.70 19.69 -7.42
N THR A 138 -14.44 20.24 -8.60
CA THR A 138 -13.66 21.45 -8.79
C THR A 138 -14.22 22.51 -7.84
N ASP A 139 -13.59 22.69 -6.68
CA ASP A 139 -13.80 23.88 -5.88
C ASP A 139 -13.08 24.99 -6.64
N LYS A 140 -13.78 25.53 -7.63
CA LYS A 140 -13.52 26.87 -8.13
C LYS A 140 -13.94 27.81 -7.01
N THR A 141 -13.00 28.17 -6.14
CA THR A 141 -13.10 29.39 -5.37
C THR A 141 -11.90 30.28 -5.72
N ASN A 142 -12.26 31.46 -6.23
CA ASN A 142 -11.44 32.66 -6.12
C ASN A 142 -10.99 32.86 -4.67
#